data_AF-A0A4Q2Y9H6-F1
#
_entry.id   AF-A0A4Q2Y9H6-F1
#
_cell.length_a   1.000
_cell.length_b   1.000
_cell.length_c   1.000
_cell.angle_alpha   90.00
_cell.angle_beta   90.00
_cell.angle_gamma   90.00
#
_symmetry.space_group_name_H-M   'P 1'
#
loop_
_entity.id
_entity.type
_entity.pdbx_description
1 polymer ?
#
loop_
_entity_poly.entity_id
_entity_poly.type
_entity_poly.pdbx_seq_one_letter_code
_entity_poly.pdbx_strand_id
1 'polypeptide(L)'
;MNLAYSADNLAPELLWTGKFIDGTPKWVDRGTDNNPPAGENVLTPTKTRFLPENAKFKGYKLDSAGNPTFIVQIGKQILRETWTASDAPDTGASTRQPALTRTLTVTGEGPPLDIVISDQVAAELYDDQEYKFDGTFFIRTEGAGESIRTRDGKTHLMLSSGGGVTLSYRWKK
;
A
#
# COMPACT_ATOMS: atom_id res chain seq x y z
N MET A 1 7.32 -5.33 10.24
CA MET A 1 6.32 -5.04 9.19
C MET A 1 6.78 -5.70 7.90
N ASN A 2 5.87 -6.21 7.09
CA ASN A 2 6.20 -6.89 5.84
C ASN A 2 5.29 -6.43 4.70
N LEU A 3 5.84 -6.34 3.50
CA LEU A 3 5.19 -5.89 2.28
C LEU A 3 5.51 -6.85 1.13
N ALA A 4 4.49 -7.27 0.39
CA ALA A 4 4.64 -7.85 -0.94
C ALA A 4 4.07 -6.89 -1.98
N TYR A 5 4.93 -6.44 -2.89
CA TYR A 5 4.56 -5.58 -4.01
C TYR A 5 4.57 -6.38 -5.31
N SER A 6 3.52 -6.20 -6.11
CA SER A 6 3.36 -6.87 -7.40
C SER A 6 3.69 -5.96 -8.55
N ALA A 7 4.66 -6.36 -9.38
CA ALA A 7 4.99 -5.66 -10.62
C ALA A 7 3.91 -5.85 -11.70
N ASP A 8 3.11 -6.90 -11.60
CA ASP A 8 2.02 -7.19 -12.55
C ASP A 8 0.79 -6.35 -12.24
N ASN A 9 0.42 -6.26 -10.96
CA ASN A 9 -0.70 -5.44 -10.51
C ASN A 9 -0.33 -3.99 -10.19
N LEU A 10 0.97 -3.68 -10.10
CA LEU A 10 1.50 -2.35 -9.76
C LEU A 10 1.00 -1.85 -8.38
N ALA A 11 0.94 -2.77 -7.41
CA ALA A 11 0.24 -2.57 -6.15
C ALA A 11 0.86 -3.33 -4.98
N PRO A 12 0.60 -2.90 -3.72
CA PRO A 12 0.77 -3.74 -2.55
C PRO A 12 -0.30 -4.85 -2.54
N GLU A 13 0.13 -6.10 -2.70
CA GLU A 13 -0.78 -7.26 -2.67
C GLU A 13 -0.88 -7.87 -1.27
N LEU A 14 0.18 -7.79 -0.46
CA LEU A 14 0.15 -8.26 0.92
C LEU A 14 0.84 -7.27 1.85
N LEU A 15 0.19 -7.00 2.97
CA LEU A 15 0.72 -6.27 4.11
C LEU A 15 0.48 -7.11 5.37
N TRP A 16 1.48 -7.29 6.21
CA TRP A 16 1.31 -8.04 7.46
C TRP A 16 2.35 -7.69 8.52
N THR A 17 2.03 -7.97 9.78
CA THR A 17 2.92 -7.74 10.92
C THR A 17 3.53 -9.04 11.43
N GLY A 18 4.56 -8.95 12.28
CA GLY A 18 5.23 -10.12 12.85
C GLY A 18 6.12 -10.86 11.84
N LYS A 19 6.09 -12.19 11.92
CA LYS A 19 7.00 -13.08 11.17
C LYS A 19 6.80 -12.93 9.65
N PHE A 20 7.88 -13.06 8.88
CA PHE A 20 7.86 -12.94 7.43
C PHE A 20 7.17 -14.15 6.77
N ILE A 21 7.91 -15.19 6.43
CA ILE A 21 7.42 -16.43 5.81
C ILE A 21 8.14 -17.61 6.48
N ASP A 22 7.43 -18.73 6.66
CA ASP A 22 8.09 -19.99 7.00
C ASP A 22 8.68 -20.61 5.73
N GLY A 23 10.00 -20.63 5.64
CA GLY A 23 10.73 -21.20 4.51
C GLY A 23 10.92 -22.71 4.59
N THR A 24 10.66 -23.34 5.74
CA THR A 24 10.92 -24.77 5.97
C THR A 24 10.28 -25.67 4.91
N PRO A 25 9.00 -25.47 4.55
CA PRO A 25 8.36 -26.31 3.54
C PRO A 25 9.00 -26.24 2.15
N LYS A 26 9.62 -25.09 1.80
CA LYS A 26 10.30 -24.87 0.51
C LYS A 26 11.53 -25.75 0.33
N TRP A 27 12.17 -26.13 1.42
CA TRP A 27 13.35 -27.00 1.42
C TRP A 27 13.01 -28.48 1.36
N VAL A 28 11.86 -28.89 1.91
CA VAL A 28 11.51 -30.31 2.06
C VAL A 28 10.63 -30.86 0.95
N ASP A 29 9.81 -30.02 0.29
CA ASP A 29 8.82 -30.47 -0.72
C ASP A 29 8.95 -29.76 -2.08
N ARG A 30 10.16 -29.29 -2.42
CA ARG A 30 10.47 -28.60 -3.69
C ARG A 30 9.55 -27.41 -4.03
N GLY A 31 8.92 -26.82 -3.01
CA GLY A 31 8.20 -25.55 -3.11
C GLY A 31 6.82 -25.58 -3.76
N THR A 32 6.17 -26.74 -3.87
CA THR A 32 4.82 -26.89 -4.45
C THR A 32 3.69 -26.34 -3.58
N ASP A 33 3.97 -25.97 -2.34
CA ASP A 33 3.00 -25.50 -1.38
C ASP A 33 2.74 -23.98 -1.46
N ASN A 34 1.51 -23.58 -1.17
CA ASN A 34 1.20 -22.17 -0.97
C ASN A 34 1.60 -21.80 0.46
N ASN A 35 2.68 -21.02 0.64
CA ASN A 35 3.10 -20.55 1.96
C ASN A 35 2.53 -19.16 2.24
N PRO A 36 1.44 -19.06 3.00
CA PRO A 36 0.94 -17.76 3.43
C PRO A 36 1.96 -17.08 4.35
N PRO A 37 1.79 -15.77 4.58
CA PRO A 37 2.53 -15.06 5.62
C PRO A 37 2.50 -15.82 6.96
N ALA A 38 3.66 -15.95 7.62
CA ALA A 38 3.76 -16.61 8.93
C ALA A 38 3.42 -15.68 10.10
N GLY A 39 3.11 -14.42 9.79
CA GLY A 39 2.82 -13.37 10.74
C GLY A 39 1.32 -13.19 11.00
N GLU A 40 0.98 -12.01 11.48
CA GLU A 40 -0.36 -11.64 11.93
C GLU A 40 -0.89 -10.47 11.10
N ASN A 41 -2.17 -10.15 11.25
CA ASN A 41 -2.79 -8.96 10.65
C ASN A 41 -2.60 -8.89 9.12
N VAL A 42 -2.71 -10.06 8.47
CA VAL A 42 -2.52 -10.19 7.03
C VAL A 42 -3.65 -9.49 6.30
N LEU A 43 -3.28 -8.52 5.46
CA LEU A 43 -4.18 -7.76 4.61
C LEU A 43 -3.79 -7.98 3.16
N THR A 44 -4.80 -8.23 2.32
CA THR A 44 -4.71 -8.19 0.87
C THR A 44 -5.50 -6.99 0.38
N PRO A 45 -4.90 -5.80 0.22
CA PRO A 45 -5.63 -4.60 -0.17
C PRO A 45 -6.21 -4.76 -1.58
N THR A 46 -5.42 -5.32 -2.49
CA THR A 46 -5.83 -5.52 -3.87
C THR A 46 -5.41 -6.87 -4.43
N LYS A 47 -6.23 -7.41 -5.34
CA LYS A 47 -5.87 -8.52 -6.24
C LYS A 47 -5.93 -8.11 -7.72
N THR A 48 -6.30 -6.87 -8.00
CA THR A 48 -6.37 -6.32 -9.34
C THR A 48 -5.35 -5.21 -9.56
N ARG A 49 -5.15 -4.87 -10.83
CA ARG A 49 -4.22 -3.82 -11.24
C ARG A 49 -4.64 -2.47 -10.65
N PHE A 50 -3.69 -1.81 -10.01
CA PHE A 50 -3.84 -0.56 -9.28
C PHE A 50 -3.92 0.69 -10.15
N LEU A 51 -3.38 0.57 -11.36
CA LEU A 51 -3.12 1.65 -12.30
C LEU A 51 -3.66 1.27 -13.69
N PRO A 52 -3.85 2.26 -14.59
CA PRO A 52 -4.31 2.00 -15.96
C PRO A 52 -3.44 0.98 -16.71
N GLU A 53 -3.99 0.32 -17.73
CA GLU A 53 -3.31 -0.74 -18.49
C GLU A 53 -2.01 -0.27 -19.15
N ASN A 54 -1.94 1.00 -19.57
CA ASN A 54 -0.75 1.58 -20.17
C ASN A 54 0.39 1.86 -19.17
N ALA A 55 0.15 1.66 -17.86
CA ALA A 55 1.15 1.81 -16.82
C ALA A 55 2.19 0.68 -16.92
N LYS A 56 3.48 1.03 -16.78
CA LYS A 56 4.60 0.10 -16.90
C LYS A 56 5.49 0.20 -15.67
N PHE A 57 5.72 -0.92 -15.00
CA PHE A 57 6.71 -1.02 -13.95
C PHE A 57 8.11 -0.75 -14.53
N LYS A 58 8.89 0.09 -13.85
CA LYS A 58 10.25 0.45 -14.25
C LYS A 58 11.31 -0.08 -13.31
N GLY A 59 10.91 -0.76 -12.24
CA GLY A 59 11.79 -1.23 -11.18
C GLY A 59 11.58 -0.44 -9.88
N TYR A 60 12.52 -0.63 -8.97
CA TYR A 60 12.53 0.03 -7.67
C TYR A 60 13.95 0.42 -7.30
N LYS A 61 14.07 1.33 -6.32
CA LYS A 61 15.32 1.69 -5.68
C LYS A 61 15.17 1.55 -4.17
N LEU A 62 16.25 1.18 -3.50
CA LEU A 62 16.31 1.22 -2.04
C LEU A 62 17.00 2.51 -1.61
N ASP A 63 16.52 3.11 -0.53
CA ASP A 63 17.28 4.14 0.18
C ASP A 63 18.37 3.51 1.06
N SER A 64 19.13 4.34 1.79
CA SER A 64 20.20 3.87 2.68
C SER A 64 19.72 3.03 3.86
N ALA A 65 18.44 3.10 4.21
CA ALA A 65 17.80 2.29 5.24
C ALA A 65 17.14 1.02 4.68
N GLY A 66 17.23 0.80 3.36
CA GLY A 66 16.62 -0.36 2.69
C GLY A 66 15.14 -0.19 2.36
N ASN A 67 14.57 1.00 2.50
CA ASN A 67 13.18 1.28 2.16
C ASN A 67 12.99 1.36 0.65
N PRO A 68 11.98 0.68 0.07
CA PRO A 68 11.79 0.67 -1.36
C PRO A 68 11.03 1.90 -1.86
N THR A 69 11.45 2.40 -3.01
CA THR A 69 10.68 3.30 -3.87
C THR A 69 10.41 2.60 -5.20
N PHE A 70 9.16 2.22 -5.44
CA PHE A 70 8.70 1.64 -6.70
C PHE A 70 8.44 2.75 -7.72
N ILE A 71 8.80 2.48 -8.98
CA ILE A 71 8.72 3.46 -10.07
C ILE A 71 7.82 2.89 -11.15
N VAL A 72 6.75 3.62 -11.48
CA VAL A 72 5.82 3.27 -12.54
C VAL A 72 5.70 4.43 -13.52
N GLN A 73 5.82 4.13 -14.81
CA GLN A 73 5.55 5.09 -15.88
C GLN A 73 4.11 4.95 -16.36
N ILE A 74 3.38 6.06 -16.46
CA ILE A 74 2.02 6.13 -17.00
C ILE A 74 1.99 7.22 -18.07
N GLY A 75 2.08 6.85 -19.35
CA GLY A 75 2.26 7.82 -20.43
C GLY A 75 3.52 8.68 -20.24
N LYS A 76 3.33 10.00 -20.08
CA LYS A 76 4.39 10.98 -19.76
C LYS A 76 4.58 11.22 -18.25
N GLN A 77 3.72 10.65 -17.41
CA GLN A 77 3.83 10.75 -15.96
C GLN A 77 4.73 9.65 -15.41
N ILE A 78 5.41 9.96 -14.30
CA ILE A 78 6.12 9.01 -13.46
C ILE A 78 5.51 9.08 -12.07
N LEU A 79 4.91 7.96 -11.66
CA LEU A 79 4.49 7.71 -10.28
C LEU A 79 5.66 7.08 -9.52
N ARG A 80 5.99 7.67 -8.37
CA ARG A 80 6.89 7.08 -7.38
C ARG A 80 6.11 6.75 -6.14
N GLU A 81 6.36 5.55 -5.64
CA GLU A 81 5.72 5.00 -4.47
C GLU A 81 6.78 4.56 -3.48
N THR A 82 6.99 5.37 -2.44
CA THR A 82 7.98 5.14 -1.40
C THR A 82 7.31 4.53 -0.18
N TRP A 83 7.89 3.48 0.38
CA TRP A 83 7.39 2.82 1.57
C TRP A 83 8.40 2.89 2.69
N THR A 84 8.00 3.32 3.87
CA THR A 84 8.83 3.26 5.08
C THR A 84 8.09 2.49 6.16
N ALA A 85 8.78 1.54 6.78
CA ALA A 85 8.26 0.87 7.97
C ALA A 85 8.72 1.63 9.22
N SER A 86 7.90 1.61 10.26
CA SER A 86 8.36 1.97 11.59
C SER A 86 8.35 0.71 12.46
N ASP A 87 9.36 0.58 13.32
CA ASP A 87 9.43 -0.48 14.34
C ASP A 87 8.57 -0.16 15.56
N ALA A 88 7.80 0.93 15.52
CA ALA A 88 7.01 1.35 16.67
C ALA A 88 5.75 0.48 16.77
N PRO A 89 5.63 -0.38 17.80
CA PRO A 89 4.32 -0.91 18.13
C PRO A 89 3.43 0.30 18.46
N ASP A 90 2.20 0.28 17.96
CA ASP A 90 1.15 1.14 18.50
C ASP A 90 1.23 0.97 20.04
N THR A 91 1.39 2.04 20.81
CA THR A 91 1.51 1.94 22.28
C THR A 91 0.22 2.39 22.97
N GLY A 92 -0.70 3.03 22.25
CA GLY A 92 -2.01 3.44 22.73
C GLY A 92 -2.68 4.49 21.84
N ALA A 93 -4.00 4.67 22.03
CA ALA A 93 -4.85 5.54 21.21
C ALA A 93 -4.39 7.02 21.12
N SER A 94 -3.54 7.47 22.06
CA SER A 94 -3.00 8.83 22.11
C SER A 94 -1.72 9.05 21.28
N THR A 95 -1.07 7.99 20.78
CA THR A 95 0.20 8.11 20.03
C THR A 95 0.15 7.69 18.56
N ARG A 96 -0.99 7.13 18.09
CA ARG A 96 -1.33 6.79 16.68
C ARG A 96 -0.11 6.67 15.74
N GLN A 97 0.85 5.80 16.05
CA GLN A 97 2.05 5.67 15.21
C GLN A 97 1.76 4.74 14.02
N PRO A 98 2.00 5.18 12.77
CA PRO A 98 1.81 4.31 11.63
C PRO A 98 2.86 3.21 11.63
N ALA A 99 2.42 1.97 11.45
CA ALA A 99 3.31 0.83 11.30
C ALA A 99 3.99 0.79 9.92
N LEU A 100 3.35 1.45 8.94
CA LEU A 100 3.83 1.57 7.58
C LEU A 100 3.35 2.90 7.00
N THR A 101 4.23 3.60 6.29
CA THR A 101 3.90 4.82 5.57
C THR A 101 4.17 4.61 4.09
N ARG A 102 3.24 5.05 3.24
CA ARG A 102 3.35 5.02 1.78
C ARG A 102 3.20 6.42 1.24
N THR A 103 4.22 6.93 0.57
CA THR A 103 4.16 8.23 -0.10
C THR A 103 4.07 8.02 -1.60
N LEU A 104 3.00 8.53 -2.20
CA LEU A 104 2.75 8.54 -3.63
C LEU A 104 3.05 9.94 -4.17
N THR A 105 3.92 10.03 -5.18
CA THR A 105 4.23 11.30 -5.86
C THR A 105 4.15 11.12 -7.37
N VAL A 106 3.47 12.06 -8.03
CA VAL A 106 3.32 12.04 -9.50
C VAL A 106 4.07 13.23 -10.08
N THR A 107 4.94 12.95 -11.04
CA THR A 107 5.69 13.96 -11.81
C THR A 107 5.40 13.81 -13.29
N GLY A 108 5.60 14.87 -14.07
CA GLY A 108 5.30 14.91 -15.51
C GLY A 108 3.89 15.42 -15.82
N GLU A 109 3.59 15.52 -17.11
CA GLU A 109 2.32 16.02 -17.63
C GLU A 109 1.33 14.88 -17.86
N GLY A 110 0.08 15.04 -17.42
CA GLY A 110 -0.99 14.09 -17.67
C GLY A 110 -2.25 14.38 -16.85
N PRO A 111 -3.32 13.59 -17.04
CA PRO A 111 -4.52 13.69 -16.23
C PRO A 111 -4.26 13.25 -14.78
N PRO A 112 -5.17 13.55 -13.83
CA PRO A 112 -5.17 12.92 -12.53
C PRO A 112 -5.20 11.39 -12.63
N LEU A 113 -4.51 10.72 -11.71
CA LEU A 113 -4.49 9.26 -11.62
C LEU A 113 -5.58 8.79 -10.66
N ASP A 114 -6.44 7.89 -11.15
CA ASP A 114 -7.38 7.13 -10.33
C ASP A 114 -6.68 5.84 -9.86
N ILE A 115 -6.49 5.73 -8.55
CA ILE A 115 -5.64 4.74 -7.92
C ILE A 115 -6.47 3.83 -7.00
N VAL A 116 -6.48 2.52 -7.22
CA VAL A 116 -7.33 1.57 -6.47
C VAL A 116 -6.70 1.12 -5.14
N ILE A 117 -6.82 1.91 -4.06
CA ILE A 117 -6.26 1.60 -2.73
C ILE A 117 -6.70 0.23 -2.18
N SER A 118 -7.95 -0.17 -2.43
CA SER A 118 -8.43 -1.49 -2.05
C SER A 118 -9.56 -1.96 -2.97
N ASP A 119 -9.52 -3.20 -3.42
CA ASP A 119 -10.61 -3.85 -4.16
C ASP A 119 -11.27 -5.01 -3.39
N GLN A 120 -10.75 -5.32 -2.20
CA GLN A 120 -11.28 -6.36 -1.32
C GLN A 120 -12.18 -5.77 -0.22
N VAL A 121 -11.89 -4.56 0.24
CA VAL A 121 -12.60 -3.89 1.35
C VAL A 121 -12.88 -2.42 1.03
N ALA A 122 -14.13 -2.02 1.17
CA ALA A 122 -14.55 -0.62 1.05
C ALA A 122 -14.12 0.18 2.29
N ALA A 123 -13.55 1.37 2.05
CA ALA A 123 -13.24 2.32 3.10
C ALA A 123 -14.51 2.96 3.66
N GLU A 124 -14.55 3.10 4.98
CA GLU A 124 -15.51 3.94 5.70
C GLU A 124 -14.75 5.08 6.37
N LEU A 125 -15.22 6.32 6.23
CA LEU A 125 -14.64 7.44 6.97
C LEU A 125 -14.82 7.21 8.47
N TYR A 126 -13.74 7.26 9.23
CA TYR A 126 -13.72 7.03 10.67
C TYR A 126 -13.52 8.33 11.46
N ASP A 127 -12.58 9.15 11.03
CA ASP A 127 -12.22 10.45 11.61
C ASP A 127 -11.67 11.35 10.48
N ASP A 128 -11.34 12.60 10.76
CA ASP A 128 -10.79 13.52 9.76
C ASP A 128 -9.58 12.90 9.03
N GLN A 129 -9.76 12.70 7.72
CA GLN A 129 -8.81 12.08 6.81
C GLN A 129 -8.34 10.66 7.21
N GLU A 130 -9.06 9.97 8.10
CA GLU A 130 -8.77 8.60 8.52
C GLU A 130 -9.92 7.67 8.16
N TYR A 131 -9.59 6.58 7.48
CA TYR A 131 -10.54 5.64 6.91
C TYR A 131 -10.31 4.27 7.54
N LYS A 132 -11.39 3.63 8.01
CA LYS A 132 -11.37 2.27 8.53
C LYS A 132 -11.72 1.26 7.43
N PHE A 133 -11.10 0.10 7.51
CA PHE A 133 -11.27 -1.07 6.65
C PHE A 133 -11.49 -2.27 7.57
N ASP A 134 -12.66 -2.91 7.44
CA ASP A 134 -13.01 -4.13 8.20
C ASP A 134 -12.79 -4.02 9.74
N GLY A 135 -12.98 -2.81 10.29
CA GLY A 135 -12.90 -2.50 11.72
C GLY A 135 -11.54 -2.65 12.41
N THR A 136 -10.54 -3.21 11.73
CA THR A 136 -9.22 -3.56 12.29
C THR A 136 -8.07 -2.86 11.59
N PHE A 137 -8.25 -2.37 10.37
CA PHE A 137 -7.21 -1.69 9.60
C PHE A 137 -7.61 -0.26 9.28
N PHE A 138 -6.66 0.68 9.33
CA PHE A 138 -6.92 2.09 9.11
C PHE A 138 -5.85 2.71 8.22
N ILE A 139 -6.29 3.60 7.32
CA ILE A 139 -5.42 4.45 6.51
C ILE A 139 -5.76 5.91 6.81
N ARG A 140 -4.76 6.68 7.23
CA ARG A 140 -4.84 8.15 7.27
C ARG A 140 -4.19 8.74 6.03
N THR A 141 -4.82 9.74 5.42
CA THR A 141 -4.31 10.45 4.24
C THR A 141 -3.78 11.82 4.64
N GLU A 142 -2.63 12.23 4.13
CA GLU A 142 -2.06 13.57 4.34
C GLU A 142 -1.47 14.11 3.03
N GLY A 143 -1.70 15.39 2.72
CA GLY A 143 -1.15 16.06 1.54
C GLY A 143 -2.20 16.49 0.51
N ALA A 144 -1.75 16.78 -0.71
CA ALA A 144 -2.56 17.40 -1.77
C ALA A 144 -3.27 16.37 -2.69
N GLY A 145 -3.20 15.07 -2.38
CA GLY A 145 -4.05 14.06 -3.01
C GLY A 145 -5.49 14.17 -2.49
N GLU A 146 -6.47 14.01 -3.36
CA GLU A 146 -7.88 14.13 -2.96
C GLU A 146 -8.28 13.04 -1.95
N SER A 147 -9.42 13.27 -1.28
CA SER A 147 -10.12 12.31 -0.41
C SER A 147 -10.14 10.89 -1.00
N ILE A 148 -9.90 9.88 -0.16
CA ILE A 148 -10.27 8.49 -0.49
C ILE A 148 -11.78 8.44 -0.73
N ARG A 149 -12.20 7.78 -1.81
CA ARG A 149 -13.62 7.58 -2.16
C ARG A 149 -13.91 6.11 -2.38
N THR A 150 -15.11 5.70 -1.96
CA THR A 150 -15.62 4.37 -2.23
C THR A 150 -16.55 4.42 -3.44
N ARG A 151 -16.35 3.54 -4.41
CA ARG A 151 -17.17 3.38 -5.62
C ARG A 151 -17.15 1.91 -6.03
N ASP A 152 -18.32 1.35 -6.35
CA ASP A 152 -18.47 -0.05 -6.80
C ASP A 152 -17.84 -1.07 -5.85
N GLY A 153 -17.91 -0.82 -4.54
CA GLY A 153 -17.30 -1.66 -3.50
C GLY A 153 -15.77 -1.55 -3.39
N LYS A 154 -15.13 -0.72 -4.23
CA LYS A 154 -13.70 -0.46 -4.23
C LYS A 154 -13.39 0.89 -3.60
N THR A 155 -12.19 0.98 -3.06
CA THR A 155 -11.61 2.19 -2.48
C THR A 155 -10.61 2.80 -3.44
N HIS A 156 -10.83 4.06 -3.79
CA HIS A 156 -10.06 4.81 -4.77
C HIS A 156 -9.42 6.05 -4.13
N LEU A 157 -8.25 6.42 -4.63
CA LEU A 157 -7.54 7.66 -4.35
C LEU A 157 -7.36 8.40 -5.68
N MET A 158 -7.78 9.66 -5.75
CA MET A 158 -7.48 10.51 -6.90
C MET A 158 -6.24 11.33 -6.61
N LEU A 159 -5.21 11.18 -7.46
CA LEU A 159 -3.94 11.88 -7.31
C LEU A 159 -3.68 12.81 -8.50
N SER A 160 -3.70 14.11 -8.24
CA SER A 160 -3.45 15.15 -9.23
C SER A 160 -2.03 15.09 -9.80
N SER A 161 -1.86 15.54 -11.03
CA SER A 161 -0.52 15.66 -11.64
C SER A 161 0.33 16.68 -10.87
N GLY A 162 1.59 16.35 -10.58
CA GLY A 162 2.44 17.15 -9.70
C GLY A 162 2.07 17.04 -8.21
N GLY A 163 1.03 16.27 -7.88
CA GLY A 163 0.56 16.06 -6.52
C GLY A 163 1.39 15.01 -5.77
N GLY A 164 1.24 15.05 -4.45
CA GLY A 164 1.79 14.06 -3.54
C GLY A 164 0.80 13.79 -2.40
N VAL A 165 0.73 12.53 -1.98
CA VAL A 165 -0.05 12.11 -0.82
C VAL A 165 0.70 11.06 -0.03
N THR A 166 0.61 11.18 1.29
CA THR A 166 1.11 10.20 2.24
C THR A 166 -0.06 9.44 2.82
N LEU A 167 0.05 8.12 2.80
CA LEU A 167 -0.89 7.18 3.39
C LEU A 167 -0.21 6.53 4.59
N SER A 168 -0.79 6.67 5.77
CA SER A 168 -0.30 6.16 7.03
C SER A 168 -1.16 4.97 7.47
N TYR A 169 -0.55 3.79 7.56
CA TYR A 169 -1.21 2.49 7.76
C TYR A 169 -1.08 2.09 9.22
N ARG A 170 -2.19 1.75 9.86
CA ARG A 170 -2.19 1.20 11.22
C ARG A 170 -3.22 0.08 11.38
N TRP A 171 -2.96 -0.80 12.32
CA TRP A 171 -3.89 -1.83 12.76
C TRP A 171 -4.41 -1.49 14.15
N LYS A 172 -5.66 -1.83 14.41
CA LYS A 172 -6.21 -1.85 15.76
C LYS A 172 -5.46 -2.92 16.54
N LYS A 173 -5.08 -2.60 17.78
CA LYS A 173 -4.64 -3.61 18.74
C LYS A 173 -5.75 -4.59 19.08
#